data_AF-A0A382REX0-F1
#
_entry.id   AF-A0A382REX0-F1
#
_cell.length_a   1.000
_cell.length_b   1.000
_cell.length_c   1.000
_cell.angle_alpha   90.00
_cell.angle_beta   90.00
_cell.angle_gamma   90.00
#
_symmetry.space_group_name_H-M   'P 1'
#
loop_
_entity.id
_entity.type
_entity.pdbx_description
1 polymer ?
#
loop_
_entity_poly.entity_id
_entity_poly.type
_entity_poly.pdbx_seq_one_letter_code
_entity_poly.pdbx_strand_id
1 'polypeptide(L)'
;MRIGLIAQKVGMTRIFSSDGQHLPVTVLHVENCQILRVKKEKNFNIVQLGSFDQKANRLSKPMKGYFSKLQIGPKKKLMEFKGKLDDEFTIGKQILPSLFSPGQRVDVSGLSKG
;
A
#
# COMPACT_ATOMS: atom_id res chain seq x y z
N MET A 1 -3.67 8.05 -13.34
CA MET A 1 -3.76 7.49 -11.98
C MET A 1 -2.39 7.53 -11.33
N ARG A 2 -2.29 8.06 -10.10
CA ARG A 2 -1.12 7.94 -9.24
C ARG A 2 -1.12 6.56 -8.57
N ILE A 3 0.02 6.16 -8.03
CA ILE A 3 0.18 4.90 -7.30
C ILE A 3 -0.61 4.97 -5.98
N GLY A 4 -1.23 3.86 -5.57
CA GLY A 4 -1.96 3.76 -4.30
C GLY A 4 -1.06 3.29 -3.14
N LEU A 5 -1.70 2.86 -2.06
CA LEU A 5 -1.03 2.17 -0.94
C LEU A 5 -1.84 0.97 -0.48
N ILE A 6 -1.18 0.06 0.24
CA ILE A 6 -1.83 -1.09 0.87
C ILE A 6 -2.01 -0.77 2.35
N ALA A 7 -3.25 -0.79 2.81
CA ALA A 7 -3.61 -0.57 4.22
C ALA A 7 -4.47 -1.72 4.76
N GLN A 8 -4.51 -1.82 6.09
CA GLN A 8 -5.38 -2.72 6.83
C GLN A 8 -6.46 -1.91 7.54
N LYS A 9 -7.73 -2.27 7.33
CA LYS A 9 -8.83 -1.73 8.12
C LYS A 9 -8.69 -2.19 9.57
N VAL A 10 -8.42 -1.27 10.48
CA VAL A 10 -8.30 -1.54 11.92
C VAL A 10 -9.67 -1.53 12.58
N GLY A 11 -10.48 -0.53 12.23
CA GLY A 11 -11.77 -0.32 12.87
C GLY A 11 -12.41 0.99 12.41
N MET A 12 -13.49 1.34 13.10
CA MET A 12 -14.25 2.57 12.87
C MET A 12 -14.33 3.33 14.18
N THR A 13 -14.24 4.65 14.10
CA THR A 13 -14.41 5.56 15.24
C THR A 13 -15.15 6.81 14.78
N ARG A 14 -15.26 7.79 15.65
CA ARG A 14 -15.85 9.09 15.37
C ARG A 14 -14.86 10.20 15.66
N ILE A 15 -14.92 11.26 14.86
CA ILE A 15 -14.28 12.54 15.15
C ILE A 15 -15.35 13.63 15.19
N PHE A 16 -15.12 14.65 16.00
CA PHE A 16 -15.98 15.83 16.04
C PHE A 16 -15.33 16.92 15.20
N SER A 17 -16.11 17.48 14.26
CA SER A 17 -15.68 18.67 13.53
C SER A 17 -15.62 19.88 14.47
N SER A 18 -14.91 20.93 14.06
CA SER A 18 -14.93 22.23 14.74
C SER A 18 -16.35 22.77 14.97
N ASP A 19 -17.26 22.43 14.05
CA ASP A 19 -18.66 22.87 14.06
C ASP A 19 -19.57 21.95 14.90
N GLY A 20 -19.00 21.05 15.70
CA GLY A 20 -19.73 20.11 16.56
C GLY A 20 -20.33 18.90 15.84
N GLN A 21 -20.14 18.78 14.52
CA GLN A 21 -20.68 17.65 13.75
C GLN A 21 -20.00 16.33 14.08
N HIS A 22 -20.79 15.26 14.14
CA HIS A 22 -20.33 13.91 14.39
C HIS A 22 -19.98 13.19 13.08
N LEU A 23 -18.68 12.98 12.81
CA LEU A 23 -18.19 12.37 11.58
C LEU A 23 -17.72 10.93 11.82
N PRO A 24 -18.38 9.91 11.23
CA PRO A 24 -17.90 8.54 11.29
C PRO A 24 -16.66 8.37 10.39
N VAL A 25 -15.61 7.76 10.94
CA VAL A 25 -14.34 7.56 10.23
C VAL A 25 -13.87 6.11 10.35
N THR A 26 -13.15 5.64 9.32
CA THR A 26 -12.48 4.34 9.33
C THR A 26 -10.98 4.55 9.50
N VAL A 27 -10.38 3.83 10.44
CA VAL A 27 -8.93 3.87 10.65
C VAL A 27 -8.27 2.81 9.76
N LEU A 28 -7.38 3.26 8.89
CA LEU A 28 -6.58 2.43 8.00
C LEU A 28 -5.12 2.45 8.48
N HIS A 29 -4.60 1.31 8.89
CA HIS A 29 -3.20 1.14 9.29
C HIS A 29 -2.32 0.82 8.09
N VAL A 30 -1.20 1.51 7.98
CA VAL A 30 -0.21 1.32 6.91
C VAL A 30 1.11 0.93 7.56
N GLU A 31 1.68 -0.18 7.12
CA GLU A 31 2.90 -0.73 7.71
C GLU A 31 3.87 -1.17 6.63
N ASN A 32 5.05 -0.53 6.60
CA ASN A 32 6.16 -0.90 5.72
C ASN A 32 5.76 -1.22 4.27
N CYS A 33 4.90 -0.37 3.69
CA CYS A 33 4.47 -0.46 2.31
C CYS A 33 5.61 -0.02 1.39
N GLN A 34 6.21 -0.95 0.63
CA GLN A 34 7.39 -0.73 -0.20
C GLN A 34 7.16 -1.14 -1.64
N ILE A 35 7.88 -0.50 -2.56
CA ILE A 35 7.89 -0.90 -3.98
C ILE A 35 8.79 -2.11 -4.15
N LEU A 36 8.26 -3.18 -4.74
CA LEU A 36 8.99 -4.42 -4.98
C LEU A 36 9.40 -4.59 -6.43
N ARG A 37 8.54 -4.16 -7.35
CA ARG A 37 8.77 -4.29 -8.79
C ARG A 37 8.11 -3.15 -9.54
N VAL A 38 8.77 -2.67 -10.57
CA VAL A 38 8.21 -1.75 -11.55
C VAL A 38 8.31 -2.41 -12.93
N LYS A 39 7.19 -2.53 -13.63
CA LYS A 39 7.13 -2.96 -15.03
C LYS A 39 6.67 -1.80 -15.88
N LYS A 40 7.51 -1.36 -16.83
CA LYS A 40 7.17 -0.31 -17.79
C LYS A 40 6.43 -0.91 -18.98
N GLU A 41 5.22 -0.45 -19.27
CA GLU A 41 4.47 -0.79 -20.49
C GLU A 41 4.35 0.44 -21.39
N LYS A 42 3.94 0.25 -22.65
CA LYS A 42 3.81 1.35 -23.62
C LYS A 42 2.88 2.49 -23.16
N ASN A 43 1.81 2.16 -22.44
CA ASN A 43 0.76 3.13 -22.09
C ASN A 43 0.64 3.41 -20.58
N PHE A 44 1.14 2.52 -19.72
CA PHE A 44 1.08 2.66 -18.26
C PHE A 44 2.22 1.91 -17.58
N ASN A 45 2.50 2.22 -16.32
CA ASN A 45 3.41 1.42 -15.52
C ASN A 45 2.60 0.52 -14.57
N ILE A 46 3.09 -0.69 -14.34
CA ILE A 46 2.59 -1.60 -13.32
C ILE A 46 3.59 -1.58 -12.16
N VAL A 47 3.10 -1.18 -10.99
CA VAL A 47 3.89 -1.08 -9.77
C VAL A 47 3.41 -2.12 -8.79
N GLN A 48 4.28 -3.04 -8.42
CA GLN A 48 4.01 -4.01 -7.38
C GLN A 48 4.44 -3.44 -6.03
N LEU A 49 3.49 -3.36 -5.11
CA LEU A 49 3.70 -2.95 -3.72
C LEU A 49 3.63 -4.17 -2.80
N GLY A 50 4.46 -4.14 -1.75
CA GLY A 50 4.41 -5.09 -0.66
C GLY A 50 4.26 -4.38 0.67
N SER A 51 3.35 -4.85 1.54
CA SER A 51 3.05 -4.23 2.84
C SER A 51 2.88 -5.29 3.91
N PHE A 52 3.05 -4.87 5.17
CA PHE A 52 3.09 -5.68 6.40
C PHE A 52 4.23 -6.69 6.41
N ASP A 53 5.06 -6.67 7.46
CA ASP A 53 6.19 -7.59 7.53
C ASP A 53 5.75 -9.02 7.87
N GLN A 54 6.49 -10.00 7.35
CA GLN A 54 6.24 -11.40 7.58
C GLN A 54 7.52 -12.12 8.06
N LYS A 55 7.36 -13.12 8.93
CA LYS A 55 8.49 -13.97 9.31
C LYS A 55 8.94 -14.81 8.11
N ALA A 56 10.25 -14.88 7.87
CA ALA A 56 10.81 -15.62 6.73
C ALA A 56 10.41 -17.11 6.72
N ASN A 57 10.18 -17.74 7.87
CA ASN A 57 9.74 -19.12 7.96
C ASN A 57 8.31 -19.35 7.42
N ARG A 58 7.48 -18.30 7.31
CA ARG A 58 6.13 -18.36 6.73
C ARG A 58 6.12 -18.19 5.21
N LEU A 59 7.29 -17.98 4.58
CA LEU A 59 7.40 -17.87 3.13
C LEU A 59 7.69 -19.22 2.47
N SER A 60 7.12 -19.43 1.29
CA SER A 60 7.52 -20.51 0.38
C SER A 60 8.95 -20.27 -0.16
N LYS A 61 9.64 -21.34 -0.56
CA LYS A 61 11.00 -21.28 -1.11
C LYS A 61 11.14 -20.29 -2.30
N PRO A 62 10.20 -20.23 -3.26
CA PRO A 62 10.26 -19.24 -4.34
C PRO A 62 10.17 -17.80 -3.83
N MET A 63 9.28 -17.52 -2.88
CA MET A 63 9.10 -16.18 -2.33
C MET A 63 10.32 -15.72 -1.52
N LYS A 64 10.99 -16.63 -0.80
CA LYS A 64 12.26 -16.33 -0.13
C LYS A 64 13.31 -15.85 -1.13
N GLY A 65 13.47 -16.56 -2.25
CA GLY A 65 14.39 -16.18 -3.32
C GLY A 65 14.01 -14.84 -3.96
N TYR A 66 12.72 -14.59 -4.18
CA TYR A 66 12.20 -13.33 -4.71
C TYR A 66 12.56 -12.13 -3.81
N PHE A 67 12.25 -12.18 -2.52
CA PHE A 67 12.58 -11.10 -1.58
C PHE A 67 14.10 -10.94 -1.37
N SER A 68 14.86 -12.04 -1.36
CA SER A 68 16.33 -11.99 -1.22
C SER A 68 17.00 -11.29 -2.40
N LYS A 69 16.53 -11.52 -3.63
CA LYS A 69 17.03 -10.83 -4.84
C LYS A 69 16.79 -9.32 -4.81
N LEU A 70 15.70 -8.91 -4.18
CA LEU A 70 15.32 -7.50 -4.03
C LEU A 70 15.99 -6.82 -2.83
N GLN A 71 16.67 -7.59 -1.95
CA GLN A 71 17.21 -7.12 -0.67
C GLN A 71 16.16 -6.44 0.22
N ILE A 72 14.91 -6.89 0.12
CA ILE A 72 13.78 -6.36 0.89
C ILE A 72 13.27 -7.45 1.84
N GLY A 73 12.85 -7.06 3.04
CA GLY A 73 12.25 -7.97 4.01
C GLY A 73 10.96 -8.64 3.49
N PRO A 74 10.63 -9.85 3.93
CA PRO A 74 9.38 -10.53 3.56
C PRO A 74 8.14 -9.67 3.83
N LYS A 75 7.25 -9.59 2.84
CA LYS A 75 5.94 -8.91 2.98
C LYS A 75 4.78 -9.90 2.98
N LYS A 76 3.74 -9.61 3.77
CA LYS A 76 2.54 -10.44 3.91
C LYS A 76 1.54 -10.22 2.78
N LYS A 77 1.43 -8.98 2.29
CA LYS A 77 0.48 -8.62 1.21
C LYS A 77 1.23 -8.00 0.05
N LEU A 78 0.87 -8.46 -1.15
CA LEU A 78 1.41 -8.01 -2.42
C LEU A 78 0.24 -7.58 -3.30
N MET A 79 0.28 -6.37 -3.85
CA MET A 79 -0.74 -5.88 -4.78
C MET A 79 -0.10 -5.08 -5.90
N GLU A 80 -0.72 -5.11 -7.08
CA GLU A 80 -0.27 -4.35 -8.24
C GLU A 80 -1.18 -3.15 -8.49
N PHE A 81 -0.56 -2.02 -8.78
CA PHE A 81 -1.25 -0.79 -9.14
C PHE A 81 -0.85 -0.39 -10.56
N LYS A 82 -1.85 -0.03 -11.37
CA LYS A 82 -1.64 0.59 -12.67
C LYS A 82 -1.57 2.11 -12.48
N GLY A 83 -0.51 2.74 -12.96
CA GLY A 83 -0.35 4.18 -12.79
C GLY A 83 0.78 4.77 -13.61
N LYS A 84 0.83 6.10 -13.63
CA LYS A 84 2.05 6.80 -14.03
C LYS A 84 3.02 6.75 -12.85
N LEU A 85 4.27 6.44 -13.16
CA LEU A 85 5.33 6.40 -12.16
C LEU A 85 6.03 7.75 -12.23
N ASP A 86 6.05 8.49 -11.13
CA ASP A 86 6.99 9.61 -11.01
C ASP A 86 8.41 9.04 -10.87
N ASP A 87 9.44 9.76 -11.33
CA ASP A 87 10.82 9.27 -11.32
C ASP A 87 11.34 8.95 -9.90
N GLU A 88 10.64 9.44 -8.88
CA GLU A 88 10.96 9.22 -7.48
C GLU A 88 10.61 7.82 -6.93
N PHE A 89 9.95 6.94 -7.70
CA PHE A 89 9.51 5.63 -7.22
C PHE A 89 10.47 4.51 -7.63
N THR A 90 11.50 4.30 -6.81
CA THR A 90 12.49 3.23 -6.95
C THR A 90 12.12 1.99 -6.15
N ILE A 91 12.66 0.82 -6.56
CA ILE A 91 12.53 -0.43 -5.81
C ILE A 91 13.11 -0.25 -4.40
N GLY A 92 12.41 -0.73 -3.38
CA GLY A 92 12.80 -0.61 -1.97
C GLY A 92 12.29 0.66 -1.28
N LYS A 93 11.88 1.70 -2.04
CA LYS A 93 11.32 2.92 -1.46
C LYS A 93 10.02 2.62 -0.71
N GLN A 94 9.91 3.19 0.49
CA GLN A 94 8.71 3.12 1.31
C GLN A 94 7.71 4.21 0.90
N ILE A 95 6.45 3.82 0.81
CA ILE A 95 5.31 4.70 0.58
C ILE A 95 4.67 5.00 1.93
N LEU A 96 4.55 6.30 2.22
CA LEU A 96 3.98 6.82 3.45
C LEU A 96 2.56 7.37 3.22
N PRO A 97 1.72 7.45 4.28
CA PRO A 97 0.40 8.08 4.19
C PRO A 97 0.43 9.54 3.74
N SER A 98 1.57 10.23 3.90
CA SER A 98 1.81 11.59 3.40
C SER A 98 1.71 11.73 1.88
N LEU A 99 1.62 10.61 1.14
CA LEU A 99 1.24 10.59 -0.27
C LEU A 99 -0.15 11.22 -0.51
N PHE A 100 -1.02 11.20 0.49
CA PHE A 100 -2.38 11.74 0.43
C PHE A 100 -2.45 13.07 1.17
N SER A 101 -3.20 14.01 0.61
CA SER A 101 -3.49 15.30 1.25
C SER A 101 -4.84 15.25 1.98
N PRO A 102 -4.98 15.90 3.16
CA PRO A 102 -6.28 16.04 3.81
C PRO A 102 -7.33 16.65 2.86
N GLY A 103 -8.55 16.09 2.87
CA GLY A 103 -9.63 16.50 1.96
C GLY A 103 -9.59 15.87 0.57
N GLN A 104 -8.52 15.16 0.22
CA GLN A 104 -8.44 14.41 -1.04
C GLN A 104 -9.45 13.26 -1.06
N ARG A 105 -10.21 13.15 -2.15
CA ARG A 105 -11.05 11.97 -2.41
C ARG A 105 -10.18 10.80 -2.88
N VAL A 106 -10.47 9.63 -2.33
CA VAL A 106 -9.71 8.40 -2.60
C VAL A 106 -10.64 7.25 -2.95
N ASP A 107 -10.19 6.40 -3.87
CA ASP A 107 -10.86 5.15 -4.20
C ASP A 107 -10.32 4.04 -3.30
N VAL A 108 -11.22 3.28 -2.66
CA VAL A 108 -10.85 2.17 -1.76
C VAL A 108 -11.41 0.87 -2.33
N SER A 109 -10.55 -0.15 -2.41
CA SER A 109 -10.94 -1.50 -2.80
C SER A 109 -10.54 -2.49 -1.71
N GLY A 110 -11.40 -3.46 -1.43
CA GLY A 110 -11.16 -4.48 -0.43
C GLY A 110 -12.14 -5.64 -0.58
N LEU A 111 -11.84 -6.76 0.09
CA LEU A 111 -12.76 -7.89 0.17
C LEU A 111 -13.86 -7.56 1.18
N SER A 112 -15.12 -7.61 0.76
CA SER A 112 -16.27 -7.40 1.64
C SER A 112 -16.40 -8.54 2.65
N LYS A 113 -17.11 -8.28 3.75
CA LYS A 113 -17.69 -9.37 4.54
C LYS A 113 -18.84 -9.94 3.71
N GLY A 114 -18.85 -11.26 3.53
CA GLY A 114 -19.84 -11.97 2.73
C GLY A 114 -21.27 -11.75 3.20
#